data_AF-A0A5N6AR07-F1
#
_entry.id   AF-A0A5N6AR07-F1
#
_cell.length_a   1.000
_cell.length_b   1.000
_cell.length_c   1.000
_cell.angle_alpha   90.00
_cell.angle_beta   90.00
_cell.angle_gamma   90.00
#
_symmetry.space_group_name_H-M   'P 1'
#
loop_
_entity.id
_entity.type
_entity.pdbx_description
1 polymer ?
#
loop_
_entity_poly.entity_id
_entity_poly.type
_entity_poly.pdbx_seq_one_letter_code
_entity_poly.pdbx_strand_id
1 'polypeptide(L)'
;MTAKPLSRGERWLLGATSVGAVAVGALGLASSFDAVSGAAVRWGFDAPWMLPAGIDLAIPVFTVAHLLLVRMNMALAWVRAVPWALTGVTCWLNVAAGATVPARIAHGVMPLLWVVLSEIAAHAYAVRIGAATGTRMERVRRSRWLLAPFATLALWRRMVLWETTSYREALARERQRQLVRAELRERYGRAWRRRAPVRTRVLLRLGELSPDGPTAGQDQRPEPEPGPPTARASRSPAELLAQAREITRDWPTDQLTADAIRKAVRTSQHNGRTLRDTLRAERRARLPHPA
;
A
#
# COMPACT_ATOMS: atom_id res chain seq x y z
N MET A 1 2.14 15.75 8.82
CA MET A 1 2.12 16.80 9.85
C MET A 1 0.64 17.02 10.14
N THR A 2 0.19 16.65 11.34
CA THR A 2 -1.17 16.98 11.78
C THR A 2 -1.28 18.50 11.81
N ALA A 3 -2.29 19.06 11.14
CA ALA A 3 -2.47 20.51 11.09
C ALA A 3 -2.56 21.04 12.52
N LYS A 4 -1.82 22.11 12.83
CA LYS A 4 -1.89 22.75 14.14
C LYS A 4 -3.33 23.26 14.34
N PRO A 5 -3.99 22.96 15.47
CA PRO A 5 -5.33 23.47 15.72
C PRO A 5 -5.31 25.01 15.75
N LEU A 6 -6.34 25.63 15.17
CA LEU A 6 -6.49 27.08 15.15
C LEU A 6 -6.51 27.64 16.58
N SER A 7 -5.74 28.68 16.83
CA SER A 7 -5.77 29.45 18.07
C SER A 7 -7.13 30.13 18.27
N ARG A 8 -7.42 30.57 19.51
CA ARG A 8 -8.67 31.28 19.80
C ARG A 8 -8.83 32.54 18.95
N GLY A 9 -7.74 33.29 18.74
CA GLY A 9 -7.73 34.48 17.87
C GLY A 9 -8.01 34.14 16.41
N GLU A 10 -7.36 33.12 15.86
CA GLU A 10 -7.60 32.68 14.47
C GLU A 10 -9.02 32.17 14.26
N ARG A 11 -9.63 31.49 15.25
CA ARG A 11 -11.04 31.06 15.17
C ARG A 11 -12.00 32.25 15.16
N TRP A 12 -11.73 33.26 15.97
CA TRP A 12 -12.55 34.48 15.99
C TRP A 12 -12.42 35.25 14.67
N LEU A 13 -11.18 35.41 14.18
CA LEU A 13 -10.93 36.03 12.88
C LEU A 13 -11.62 35.27 11.74
N LEU A 14 -11.51 33.94 11.71
CA LEU A 14 -12.21 33.10 10.74
C LEU A 14 -13.73 33.30 10.80
N GLY A 15 -14.31 33.33 12.01
CA GLY A 15 -15.73 33.59 12.21
C GLY A 15 -16.16 34.96 11.70
N ALA A 16 -15.45 36.01 12.11
CA ALA A 16 -15.72 37.38 11.68
C ALA A 16 -15.58 37.57 10.16
N THR A 17 -14.51 37.03 9.56
CA THR A 17 -14.30 37.06 8.11
C THR A 17 -15.37 36.26 7.38
N SER A 18 -15.82 35.12 7.91
CA SER A 18 -16.89 34.33 7.29
C SER A 18 -18.22 35.11 7.27
N VAL A 19 -18.58 35.74 8.38
CA VAL A 19 -19.78 36.59 8.47
C VAL A 19 -19.68 37.77 7.51
N GLY A 20 -18.54 38.47 7.50
CA GLY A 20 -18.31 39.59 6.58
C GLY A 20 -18.40 39.18 5.12
N ALA A 21 -17.81 38.04 4.75
CA ALA A 21 -17.87 37.53 3.39
C ALA A 21 -19.30 37.17 2.96
N VAL A 22 -20.09 36.55 3.84
CA VAL A 22 -21.53 36.28 3.61
C VAL A 22 -22.30 37.58 3.41
N ALA A 23 -22.08 38.60 4.24
CA ALA A 23 -22.75 39.89 4.10
C ALA A 23 -22.41 40.58 2.77
N VAL A 24 -21.14 40.62 2.38
CA VAL A 24 -20.71 41.18 1.09
C VAL A 24 -21.30 40.40 -0.08
N GLY A 25 -21.29 39.06 0.00
CA GLY A 25 -21.90 38.20 -1.01
C GLY A 25 -23.41 38.43 -1.16
N ALA A 26 -24.14 38.56 -0.04
CA ALA A 26 -25.57 38.84 -0.03
C ALA A 26 -25.91 40.22 -0.62
N LEU A 27 -25.10 41.24 -0.33
CA LEU A 27 -25.26 42.57 -0.94
C LEU A 27 -25.00 42.53 -2.46
N GLY A 28 -23.95 41.83 -2.91
CA GLY A 28 -23.66 41.64 -4.32
C GLY A 28 -24.79 40.90 -5.05
N LEU A 29 -25.35 39.86 -4.41
CA LEU A 29 -26.49 39.11 -4.91
C LEU A 29 -27.75 39.99 -5.01
N ALA A 30 -28.08 40.74 -3.95
CA ALA A 30 -29.25 41.62 -3.94
C ALA A 30 -29.17 42.72 -5.01
N SER A 31 -27.99 43.34 -5.16
CA SER A 31 -27.76 44.33 -6.22
C SER A 31 -27.87 43.72 -7.62
N SER A 32 -27.35 42.50 -7.80
CA SER A 32 -27.46 41.78 -9.06
C SER A 32 -28.90 41.42 -9.40
N PHE A 33 -29.63 40.93 -8.40
CA PHE A 33 -31.03 40.55 -8.52
C PHE A 33 -31.89 41.71 -9.01
N ASP A 34 -31.70 42.90 -8.44
CA ASP A 34 -32.42 44.11 -8.84
C ASP A 34 -32.07 44.52 -10.29
N ALA A 35 -30.78 44.52 -10.63
CA ALA A 35 -30.32 44.87 -11.98
C ALA A 35 -30.88 43.93 -13.06
N VAL A 36 -30.83 42.62 -12.82
CA VAL A 36 -31.33 41.60 -13.76
C VAL A 36 -32.85 41.58 -13.80
N SER A 37 -33.55 41.72 -12.67
CA SER A 37 -35.02 41.82 -12.64
C SER A 37 -35.49 43.05 -13.41
N GLY A 38 -34.85 44.20 -13.22
CA GLY A 38 -35.15 45.42 -13.97
C GLY A 38 -34.86 45.28 -15.47
N ALA A 39 -33.86 44.49 -15.86
CA ALA A 39 -33.61 44.15 -17.26
C ALA A 39 -34.68 43.20 -17.82
N ALA A 40 -35.12 42.21 -17.05
CA ALA A 40 -36.16 41.26 -17.44
C ALA A 40 -37.51 41.95 -17.69
N VAL A 41 -37.86 42.99 -16.93
CA VAL A 41 -39.02 43.85 -17.23
C VAL A 41 -38.91 44.44 -18.64
N ARG A 42 -37.75 44.99 -19.00
CA ARG A 42 -37.52 45.58 -20.34
C ARG A 42 -37.54 44.55 -21.45
N TRP A 43 -37.23 43.29 -21.14
CA TRP A 43 -37.27 42.17 -22.07
C TRP A 43 -38.66 41.51 -22.15
N GLY A 44 -39.66 41.98 -21.40
CA GLY A 44 -41.04 41.50 -21.50
C GLY A 44 -41.32 40.23 -20.70
N PHE A 45 -40.58 39.95 -19.62
CA PHE A 45 -40.91 38.85 -18.72
C PHE A 45 -42.12 39.19 -17.83
N ASP A 46 -43.12 38.32 -17.76
CA ASP A 46 -44.29 38.46 -16.87
C ASP A 46 -43.93 38.31 -15.38
N ALA A 47 -42.89 37.52 -15.09
CA ALA A 47 -42.34 37.35 -13.75
C ALA A 47 -40.82 37.66 -13.75
N PRO A 48 -40.42 38.95 -13.77
CA PRO A 48 -39.03 39.37 -13.95
C PRO A 48 -38.06 38.81 -12.92
N TRP A 49 -38.54 38.59 -11.68
CA TRP A 49 -37.77 38.05 -10.58
C TRP A 49 -37.37 36.58 -10.77
N MET A 50 -38.09 35.82 -11.61
CA MET A 50 -37.79 34.40 -11.84
C MET A 50 -36.47 34.19 -12.58
N LEU A 51 -36.08 35.13 -13.43
CA LEU A 51 -34.84 35.04 -14.20
C LEU A 51 -33.60 35.00 -13.29
N PRO A 52 -33.35 36.01 -12.42
CA PRO A 52 -32.23 35.95 -11.48
C PRO A 52 -32.45 34.86 -10.42
N ALA A 53 -33.67 34.71 -9.88
CA ALA A 53 -33.94 33.69 -8.86
C ALA A 53 -33.61 32.26 -9.33
N GLY A 54 -33.98 31.91 -10.57
CA GLY A 54 -33.72 30.59 -11.13
C GLY A 54 -32.23 30.30 -11.27
N ILE A 55 -31.46 31.27 -11.78
CA ILE A 55 -30.01 31.11 -11.97
C ILE A 55 -29.29 31.06 -10.61
N ASP A 56 -29.62 31.97 -9.70
CA ASP A 56 -28.96 32.08 -8.40
C ASP A 56 -29.32 30.94 -7.44
N LEU A 57 -30.50 30.31 -7.59
CA LEU A 57 -30.85 29.07 -6.90
C LEU A 57 -30.13 27.85 -7.52
N ALA A 58 -29.97 27.84 -8.84
CA ALA A 58 -29.33 26.73 -9.53
C ALA A 58 -27.85 26.57 -9.15
N ILE A 59 -27.09 27.67 -9.01
CA ILE A 59 -25.65 27.62 -8.66
C ILE A 59 -25.37 26.80 -7.38
N PRO A 60 -25.95 27.12 -6.19
CA PRO A 60 -25.72 26.34 -4.98
C PRO A 60 -26.31 24.92 -5.08
N VAL A 61 -27.47 24.74 -5.71
CA VAL A 61 -28.08 23.40 -5.88
C VAL A 61 -27.18 22.47 -6.67
N PHE A 62 -26.70 22.89 -7.85
CA PHE A 62 -25.79 22.09 -8.67
C PHE A 62 -24.43 21.90 -8.00
N THR A 63 -23.96 22.90 -7.25
CA THR A 63 -22.72 22.78 -6.46
C THR A 63 -22.86 21.73 -5.37
N VAL A 64 -23.94 21.74 -4.59
CA VAL A 64 -24.23 20.73 -3.55
C VAL A 64 -24.41 19.35 -4.17
N ALA A 65 -25.18 19.24 -5.26
CA ALA A 65 -25.36 17.98 -5.97
C ALA A 65 -24.02 17.39 -6.45
N HIS A 66 -23.14 18.23 -7.01
CA HIS A 66 -21.79 17.82 -7.39
C HIS A 66 -20.96 17.34 -6.18
N LEU A 67 -21.00 18.06 -5.05
CA LEU A 67 -20.31 17.64 -3.82
C LEU A 67 -20.84 16.30 -3.28
N LEU A 68 -22.15 16.05 -3.37
CA LEU A 68 -22.76 14.77 -3.02
C LEU A 68 -22.30 13.64 -3.95
N LEU A 69 -22.26 13.89 -5.27
CA LEU A 69 -21.74 12.91 -6.23
C LEU A 69 -20.27 12.56 -5.96
N VAL A 70 -19.44 13.56 -5.65
CA VAL A 70 -18.06 13.35 -5.20
C VAL A 70 -18.01 12.52 -3.92
N ARG A 71 -18.89 12.82 -2.95
CA ARG A 71 -18.98 12.08 -1.68
C ARG A 71 -19.39 10.62 -1.85
N MET A 72 -20.17 10.30 -2.88
CA MET A 72 -20.61 8.94 -3.22
C MET A 72 -19.64 8.20 -4.15
N ASN A 73 -18.48 8.78 -4.46
CA ASN A 73 -17.51 8.22 -5.42
C ASN A 73 -18.09 8.02 -6.84
N MET A 74 -19.08 8.84 -7.22
CA MET A 74 -19.75 8.87 -8.54
C MET A 74 -19.62 10.26 -9.17
N ALA A 75 -18.45 10.88 -9.05
CA ALA A 75 -18.24 12.25 -9.48
C ALA A 75 -18.42 12.40 -11.00
N LEU A 76 -19.38 13.23 -11.40
CA LEU A 76 -19.69 13.51 -12.80
C LEU A 76 -18.94 14.79 -13.22
N ALA A 77 -17.79 14.62 -13.87
CA ALA A 77 -16.83 15.73 -14.10
C ALA A 77 -17.40 16.92 -14.89
N TRP A 78 -18.41 16.70 -15.75
CA TRP A 78 -19.06 17.76 -16.53
C TRP A 78 -20.00 18.63 -15.68
N VAL A 79 -20.62 18.09 -14.62
CA VAL A 79 -21.55 18.84 -13.75
C VAL A 79 -20.83 20.01 -13.10
N ARG A 80 -19.52 19.87 -12.87
CA ARG A 80 -18.66 20.95 -12.37
C ARG A 80 -18.63 22.18 -13.28
N ALA A 81 -18.88 22.03 -14.58
CA ALA A 81 -18.94 23.15 -15.51
C ALA A 81 -20.27 23.92 -15.44
N VAL A 82 -21.34 23.32 -14.88
CA VAL A 82 -22.67 23.93 -14.84
C VAL A 82 -22.68 25.22 -13.99
N PRO A 83 -22.18 25.25 -12.73
CA PRO A 83 -22.10 26.50 -11.97
C PRO A 83 -21.25 27.58 -12.63
N TRP A 84 -20.21 27.21 -13.39
CA TRP A 84 -19.37 28.15 -14.13
C TRP A 84 -20.10 28.75 -15.32
N ALA A 85 -20.84 27.94 -16.07
CA ALA A 85 -21.70 28.43 -17.15
C ALA A 85 -22.79 29.35 -16.60
N LEU A 86 -23.47 28.96 -15.52
CA LEU A 86 -24.50 29.78 -14.87
C LEU A 86 -23.93 31.12 -14.37
N THR A 87 -22.77 31.11 -13.73
CA THR A 87 -22.05 32.34 -13.35
C THR A 87 -21.78 33.23 -14.56
N GLY A 88 -21.31 32.65 -15.67
CA GLY A 88 -21.07 33.38 -16.91
C GLY A 88 -22.34 34.04 -17.44
N VAL A 89 -23.47 33.33 -17.39
CA VAL A 89 -24.80 33.88 -17.74
C VAL A 89 -25.17 35.02 -16.78
N THR A 90 -25.04 34.85 -15.47
CA THR A 90 -25.33 35.91 -14.49
C THR A 90 -24.50 37.17 -14.77
N CYS A 91 -23.18 37.03 -14.96
CA CYS A 91 -22.31 38.15 -15.30
C CYS A 91 -22.76 38.83 -16.61
N TRP A 92 -23.08 38.05 -17.65
CA TRP A 92 -23.55 38.61 -18.91
C TRP A 92 -24.86 39.38 -18.77
N LEU A 93 -25.84 38.85 -18.03
CA LEU A 93 -27.12 39.52 -17.76
C LEU A 93 -26.92 40.85 -17.01
N ASN A 94 -26.00 40.87 -16.04
CA ASN A 94 -25.69 42.09 -15.29
C ASN A 94 -24.96 43.12 -16.14
N VAL A 95 -24.04 42.69 -17.00
CA VAL A 95 -23.38 43.56 -17.99
C VAL A 95 -24.41 44.12 -18.96
N ALA A 96 -25.37 43.31 -19.42
CA ALA A 96 -26.44 43.74 -20.32
C ALA A 96 -27.42 44.72 -19.65
N ALA A 97 -27.54 44.68 -18.32
CA ALA A 97 -28.38 45.61 -17.56
C ALA A 97 -27.80 47.03 -17.46
N GLY A 98 -26.48 47.20 -17.58
CA GLY A 98 -25.79 48.49 -17.40
C GLY A 98 -25.89 49.43 -18.61
N ALA A 99 -26.25 50.69 -18.36
CA ALA A 99 -26.38 51.72 -19.41
C ALA A 99 -25.04 52.30 -19.87
N THR A 100 -24.08 52.48 -18.96
CA THR A 100 -22.75 53.05 -19.22
C THR A 100 -21.65 52.01 -19.04
N VAL A 101 -20.49 52.19 -19.68
CA VAL A 101 -19.35 51.25 -19.54
C VAL A 101 -18.96 51.03 -18.07
N PRO A 102 -18.83 52.05 -17.20
CA PRO A 102 -18.56 51.83 -15.78
C PRO A 102 -19.66 51.05 -15.06
N ALA A 103 -20.94 51.33 -15.34
CA ALA A 103 -22.06 50.59 -14.75
C ALA A 103 -22.07 49.11 -15.18
N ARG A 104 -21.80 48.84 -16.47
CA ARG A 104 -21.68 47.46 -16.98
C ARG A 104 -20.61 46.67 -16.26
N ILE A 105 -19.44 47.27 -16.05
CA ILE A 105 -18.34 46.66 -15.30
C ILE A 105 -18.76 46.42 -13.84
N ALA A 106 -19.31 47.45 -13.18
CA ALA A 106 -19.71 47.35 -11.78
C ALA A 106 -20.76 46.25 -11.56
N HIS A 107 -21.84 46.25 -12.33
CA HIS A 107 -22.89 45.22 -12.24
C HIS A 107 -22.35 43.84 -12.62
N GLY A 108 -21.49 43.71 -13.64
CA GLY A 108 -20.91 42.43 -14.04
C GLY A 108 -20.02 41.78 -12.97
N VAL A 109 -19.37 42.59 -12.13
CA VAL A 109 -18.47 42.13 -11.06
C VAL A 109 -19.22 41.74 -9.78
N MET A 110 -20.37 42.36 -9.47
CA MET A 110 -21.12 42.09 -8.22
C MET A 110 -21.49 40.60 -8.02
N PRO A 111 -21.99 39.86 -9.03
CA PRO A 111 -22.27 38.43 -8.92
C PRO A 111 -21.04 37.58 -8.56
N LEU A 112 -19.85 38.00 -9.01
CA LEU A 112 -18.62 37.25 -8.77
C LEU A 112 -18.30 37.18 -7.28
N LEU A 113 -18.70 38.16 -6.47
CA LEU A 113 -18.48 38.15 -5.02
C LEU A 113 -19.19 36.97 -4.36
N TRP A 114 -20.47 36.76 -4.68
CA TRP A 114 -21.25 35.64 -4.18
C TRP A 114 -20.74 34.31 -4.73
N VAL A 115 -20.41 34.25 -6.03
CA VAL A 115 -19.89 33.02 -6.65
C VAL A 115 -18.56 32.60 -6.04
N VAL A 116 -17.62 33.52 -5.86
CA VAL A 116 -16.33 33.25 -5.20
C VAL A 116 -16.55 32.74 -3.79
N LEU A 117 -17.46 33.35 -3.02
CA LEU A 117 -17.81 32.85 -1.68
C LEU A 117 -18.34 31.41 -1.74
N SER A 118 -19.27 31.12 -2.65
CA SER A 118 -19.85 29.78 -2.81
C SER A 118 -18.80 28.73 -3.24
N GLU A 119 -17.87 29.10 -4.12
CA GLU A 119 -16.78 28.24 -4.60
C GLU A 119 -15.77 27.95 -3.47
N ILE A 120 -15.46 28.96 -2.64
CA ILE A 120 -14.62 28.77 -1.46
C ILE A 120 -15.28 27.78 -0.48
N ALA A 121 -16.58 27.94 -0.22
CA ALA A 121 -17.33 27.03 0.64
C ALA A 121 -17.36 25.59 0.07
N ALA A 122 -17.64 25.46 -1.23
CA ALA A 122 -17.65 24.18 -1.92
C ALA A 122 -16.26 23.51 -1.90
N HIS A 123 -15.20 24.27 -2.15
CA HIS A 123 -13.83 23.80 -2.07
C HIS A 123 -13.47 23.32 -0.66
N ALA A 124 -13.80 24.09 0.36
CA ALA A 124 -13.57 23.72 1.75
C ALA A 124 -14.29 22.41 2.11
N TYR A 125 -15.54 22.25 1.67
CA TYR A 125 -16.31 21.02 1.88
C TYR A 125 -15.72 19.83 1.09
N ALA A 126 -15.36 20.01 -0.18
CA ALA A 126 -14.72 18.99 -1.01
C ALA A 126 -13.39 18.52 -0.44
N VAL A 127 -12.55 19.43 0.06
CA VAL A 127 -11.28 19.08 0.73
C VAL A 127 -11.55 18.26 1.99
N ARG A 128 -12.59 18.60 2.77
CA ARG A 128 -12.97 17.85 3.97
C ARG A 128 -13.47 16.44 3.63
N ILE A 129 -14.29 16.28 2.59
CA ILE A 129 -14.72 14.98 2.09
C ILE A 129 -13.53 14.16 1.58
N GLY A 130 -12.67 14.76 0.76
CA GLY A 130 -11.51 14.09 0.19
C GLY A 130 -10.51 13.63 1.25
N ALA A 131 -10.35 14.40 2.33
CA ALA A 131 -9.56 13.99 3.49
C ALA A 131 -10.22 12.83 4.26
N ALA A 132 -11.55 12.86 4.44
CA ALA A 132 -12.28 11.80 5.15
C ALA A 132 -12.36 10.48 4.37
N THR A 133 -12.33 10.53 3.04
CA THR A 133 -12.49 9.34 2.19
C THR A 133 -11.17 8.58 1.98
N GLY A 134 -10.01 9.19 2.27
CA GLY A 134 -8.70 8.53 2.22
C GLY A 134 -8.22 8.09 0.83
N THR A 135 -9.04 8.25 -0.20
CA THR A 135 -8.79 7.82 -1.59
C THR A 135 -7.84 8.75 -2.35
N ARG A 136 -7.51 9.91 -1.81
CA ARG A 136 -6.66 10.89 -2.50
C ARG A 136 -5.19 10.52 -2.37
N MET A 137 -4.64 9.99 -3.45
CA MET A 137 -3.20 9.81 -3.63
C MET A 137 -2.46 11.16 -3.51
N GLU A 138 -1.59 11.29 -2.51
CA GLU A 138 -0.73 12.46 -2.34
C GLU A 138 0.29 12.53 -3.48
N ARG A 139 0.45 13.74 -4.05
CA ARG A 139 1.43 13.96 -5.12
C ARG A 139 2.85 13.94 -4.56
N VAL A 140 3.77 13.32 -5.31
CA VAL A 140 5.20 13.39 -5.00
C VAL A 140 5.70 14.84 -5.18
N ARG A 141 6.57 15.30 -4.27
CA ARG A 141 7.14 16.65 -4.28
C ARG A 141 7.80 16.96 -5.62
N ARG A 142 7.44 18.11 -6.23
CA ARG A 142 8.00 18.56 -7.52
C ARG A 142 9.52 18.65 -7.51
N SER A 143 10.11 19.12 -6.40
CA SER A 143 11.58 19.20 -6.26
C SER A 143 12.29 17.86 -6.44
N ARG A 144 11.66 16.74 -6.07
CA ARG A 144 12.27 15.42 -6.19
C ARG A 144 12.30 14.92 -7.63
N TRP A 145 11.33 15.33 -8.45
CA TRP A 145 11.35 15.05 -9.88
C TRP A 145 12.57 15.66 -10.58
N LEU A 146 13.01 16.83 -10.12
CA LEU A 146 14.23 17.48 -10.62
C LEU A 146 15.51 16.81 -10.07
N LEU A 147 15.57 16.58 -8.75
CA LEU A 147 16.78 16.08 -8.09
C LEU A 147 17.03 14.57 -8.28
N ALA A 148 15.98 13.78 -8.48
CA ALA A 148 16.06 12.33 -8.55
C ALA A 148 14.93 11.74 -9.42
N PRO A 149 14.88 12.02 -10.74
CA PRO A 149 13.76 11.66 -11.60
C PRO A 149 13.47 10.16 -11.62
N PHE A 150 14.48 9.31 -11.81
CA PHE A 150 14.29 7.85 -11.89
C PHE A 150 13.87 7.22 -10.56
N ALA A 151 14.47 7.67 -9.45
CA ALA A 151 14.07 7.19 -8.11
C ALA A 151 12.65 7.66 -7.75
N THR A 152 12.27 8.86 -8.21
CA THR A 152 10.93 9.40 -8.06
C THR A 152 9.90 8.63 -8.87
N LEU A 153 10.22 8.28 -10.13
CA LEU A 153 9.37 7.42 -10.97
C LEU A 153 9.17 6.04 -10.33
N ALA A 154 10.24 5.44 -9.80
CA ALA A 154 10.17 4.15 -9.12
C ALA A 154 9.32 4.22 -7.83
N LEU A 155 9.41 5.32 -7.06
CA LEU A 155 8.54 5.54 -5.90
C LEU A 155 7.08 5.70 -6.36
N TRP A 156 6.83 6.59 -7.32
CA TRP A 156 5.49 6.87 -7.83
C TRP A 156 4.81 5.61 -8.35
N ARG A 157 5.51 4.81 -9.18
CA ARG A 157 5.00 3.52 -9.66
C ARG A 157 4.59 2.60 -8.51
N ARG A 158 5.36 2.57 -7.42
CA ARG A 158 5.00 1.76 -6.24
C ARG A 158 3.84 2.34 -5.46
N MET A 159 3.75 3.66 -5.31
CA MET A 159 2.58 4.29 -4.69
C MET A 159 1.30 3.91 -5.42
N VAL A 160 1.33 3.92 -6.75
CA VAL A 160 0.19 3.52 -7.59
C VAL A 160 -0.10 2.02 -7.48
N LEU A 161 0.90 1.15 -7.60
CA LEU A 161 0.70 -0.31 -7.60
C LEU A 161 0.27 -0.87 -6.24
N TRP A 162 0.68 -0.24 -5.14
CA TRP A 162 0.40 -0.69 -3.78
C TRP A 162 -0.60 0.22 -3.07
N GLU A 163 -1.33 1.05 -3.83
CA GLU A 163 -2.35 2.00 -3.37
C GLU A 163 -1.92 2.80 -2.11
N THR A 164 -0.63 3.12 -2.02
CA THR A 164 -0.08 3.86 -0.87
C THR A 164 -0.37 5.34 -1.07
N THR A 165 -1.50 5.79 -0.53
CA THR A 165 -2.01 7.16 -0.73
C THR A 165 -1.14 8.23 -0.08
N SER A 166 -0.39 7.93 0.99
CA SER A 166 0.49 8.91 1.64
C SER A 166 1.91 8.92 1.08
N TYR A 167 2.36 10.11 0.63
CA TYR A 167 3.72 10.35 0.15
C TYR A 167 4.76 10.14 1.26
N ARG A 168 4.47 10.60 2.48
CA ARG A 168 5.37 10.44 3.63
C ARG A 168 5.57 8.98 3.98
N GLU A 169 4.49 8.21 3.98
CA GLU A 169 4.52 6.77 4.25
C GLU A 169 5.26 6.01 3.16
N ALA A 170 5.03 6.35 1.89
CA ALA A 170 5.76 5.79 0.76
C ALA A 170 7.28 6.07 0.86
N LEU A 171 7.67 7.28 1.28
CA LEU A 171 9.07 7.63 1.49
C LEU A 171 9.70 6.85 2.66
N ALA A 172 8.96 6.67 3.76
CA ALA A 172 9.41 5.86 4.89
C ALA A 172 9.60 4.39 4.48
N ARG A 173 8.67 3.81 3.72
CA ARG A 173 8.80 2.46 3.16
C ARG A 173 9.99 2.33 2.22
N GLU A 174 10.27 3.34 1.39
CA GLU A 174 11.45 3.32 0.51
C GLU A 174 12.75 3.41 1.32
N ARG A 175 12.81 4.23 2.36
CA ARG A 175 13.95 4.29 3.29
C ARG A 175 14.19 2.93 3.95
N GLN A 176 13.13 2.31 4.49
CA GLN A 176 13.21 0.98 5.09
C GLN A 176 13.72 -0.06 4.10
N ARG A 177 13.26 0.02 2.84
CA ARG A 177 13.71 -0.90 1.77
C ARG A 177 15.20 -0.77 1.49
N GLN A 178 15.74 0.45 1.56
CA GLN A 178 17.16 0.69 1.35
C GLN A 178 18.00 0.16 2.52
N LEU A 179 17.53 0.31 3.75
CA LEU A 179 18.18 -0.23 4.95
C LEU A 179 18.24 -1.77 4.90
N VAL A 180 17.11 -2.45 4.63
CA VAL A 180 17.09 -3.92 4.50
C VAL A 180 18.01 -4.40 3.37
N ARG A 181 18.10 -3.65 2.27
CA ARG A 181 19.05 -3.98 1.19
C ARG A 181 20.51 -3.78 1.59
N ALA A 182 20.80 -2.85 2.51
CA ALA A 182 22.14 -2.63 3.03
C ALA A 182 22.52 -3.79 3.95
N GLU A 183 21.64 -4.14 4.89
CA GLU A 183 21.82 -5.27 5.81
C GLU A 183 22.01 -6.61 5.07
N LEU A 184 21.19 -6.87 4.04
CA LEU A 184 21.35 -8.08 3.21
C LEU A 184 22.69 -8.10 2.47
N ARG A 185 23.20 -6.93 2.04
CA ARG A 185 24.52 -6.83 1.40
C ARG A 185 25.65 -7.03 2.39
N GLU A 186 25.49 -6.57 3.62
CA GLU A 186 26.45 -6.78 4.70
C GLU A 186 26.54 -8.28 5.04
N ARG A 187 25.40 -8.93 5.26
CA ARG A 187 25.34 -10.34 5.67
C ARG A 187 25.71 -11.35 4.59
N TYR A 188 25.28 -11.11 3.34
CA TYR A 188 25.42 -12.07 2.23
C TYR A 188 26.34 -11.57 1.10
N GLY A 189 26.95 -10.40 1.25
CA GLY A 189 27.83 -9.80 0.26
C GLY A 189 27.12 -9.41 -1.04
N ARG A 190 27.90 -9.33 -2.13
CA ARG A 190 27.41 -8.98 -3.48
C ARG A 190 26.38 -9.99 -4.02
N ALA A 191 26.44 -11.25 -3.56
CA ALA A 191 25.55 -12.33 -3.99
C ALA A 191 24.25 -12.45 -3.16
N TRP A 192 23.90 -11.44 -2.34
CA TRP A 192 22.72 -11.46 -1.47
C TRP A 192 21.42 -11.81 -2.20
N ARG A 193 21.26 -11.40 -3.47
CA ARG A 193 20.06 -11.70 -4.25
C ARG A 193 19.84 -13.20 -4.48
N ARG A 194 20.90 -14.00 -4.41
CA ARG A 194 20.86 -15.47 -4.55
C ARG A 194 20.92 -16.16 -3.19
N ARG A 195 21.72 -15.64 -2.25
CA ARG A 195 22.00 -16.25 -0.95
C ARG A 195 20.99 -15.93 0.15
N ALA A 196 20.31 -14.78 0.07
CA ALA A 196 19.33 -14.39 1.08
C ALA A 196 18.10 -15.34 1.07
N PRO A 197 17.50 -15.61 2.24
CA PRO A 197 16.30 -16.44 2.36
C PRO A 197 15.20 -16.01 1.39
N VAL A 198 14.47 -16.99 0.85
CA VAL A 198 13.40 -16.74 -0.13
C VAL A 198 12.35 -15.81 0.46
N ARG A 199 11.96 -16.03 1.72
CA ARG A 199 10.97 -15.23 2.44
C ARG A 199 11.37 -13.75 2.51
N THR A 200 12.61 -13.44 2.92
CA THR A 200 13.12 -12.06 2.97
C THR A 200 13.10 -11.39 1.59
N ARG A 201 13.47 -12.13 0.53
CA ARG A 201 13.43 -11.61 -0.85
C ARG A 201 12.00 -11.33 -1.34
N VAL A 202 11.05 -12.19 -0.98
CA VAL A 202 9.62 -12.02 -1.30
C VAL A 202 9.05 -10.83 -0.56
N LEU A 203 9.25 -10.73 0.76
CA LEU A 203 8.83 -9.58 1.58
C LEU A 203 9.40 -8.26 1.04
N LEU A 204 10.69 -8.24 0.68
CA LEU A 204 11.33 -7.08 0.05
C LEU A 204 10.73 -6.72 -1.32
N ARG A 205 10.21 -7.70 -2.07
CA ARG A 205 9.56 -7.50 -3.37
C ARG A 205 8.13 -6.98 -3.20
N LEU A 206 7.37 -7.59 -2.30
CA LEU A 206 6.00 -7.20 -1.92
C LEU A 206 5.97 -5.83 -1.23
N GLY A 207 7.09 -5.37 -0.67
CA GLY A 207 7.12 -4.10 0.06
C GLY A 207 6.57 -4.21 1.48
N GLU A 208 6.27 -5.42 1.92
CA GLU A 208 5.97 -5.77 3.31
C GLU A 208 7.28 -5.90 4.07
N LEU A 209 7.76 -4.77 4.59
CA LEU A 209 8.99 -4.68 5.36
C LEU A 209 8.64 -4.64 6.85
N SER A 210 8.03 -5.71 7.35
CA SER A 210 7.86 -5.87 8.79
C SER A 210 8.96 -6.78 9.32
N PRO A 211 9.96 -6.23 10.04
CA PRO A 211 10.77 -7.01 10.97
C PRO A 211 9.97 -7.37 12.24
N ASP A 212 8.67 -7.09 12.32
CA ASP A 212 7.80 -7.39 13.48
C ASP A 212 6.54 -8.21 13.11
N GLY A 213 6.48 -8.80 11.91
CA GLY A 213 5.56 -9.93 11.71
C GLY A 213 5.96 -11.08 12.65
N PRO A 214 5.07 -12.02 13.03
CA PRO A 214 5.21 -12.96 14.16
C PRO A 214 6.39 -13.96 14.09
N THR A 215 7.40 -13.69 13.28
CA THR A 215 8.45 -14.60 12.83
C THR A 215 9.82 -13.94 12.70
N ALA A 216 10.00 -12.66 13.05
CA ALA A 216 11.34 -12.04 13.00
C ALA A 216 12.32 -12.57 14.05
N GLY A 217 11.81 -13.25 15.08
CA GLY A 217 12.62 -14.06 15.98
C GLY A 217 12.95 -15.47 15.45
N GLN A 218 12.46 -15.88 14.28
CA GLN A 218 12.54 -17.29 13.83
C GLN A 218 13.52 -17.55 12.67
N ASP A 219 14.09 -16.51 12.05
CA ASP A 219 15.19 -16.67 11.08
C ASP A 219 16.57 -16.69 11.76
N GLN A 220 16.62 -16.64 13.09
CA GLN A 220 17.64 -17.40 13.82
C GLN A 220 17.34 -18.87 13.57
N ARG A 221 17.78 -19.41 12.43
CA ARG A 221 18.17 -20.81 12.42
C ARG A 221 19.11 -20.93 13.62
N PRO A 222 18.81 -21.75 14.64
CA PRO A 222 19.78 -21.98 15.68
C PRO A 222 21.07 -22.31 14.94
N GLU A 223 22.10 -21.48 15.14
CA GLU A 223 23.45 -21.99 15.00
C GLU A 223 23.39 -23.31 15.76
N PRO A 224 23.68 -24.45 15.12
CA PRO A 224 23.64 -25.69 15.85
C PRO A 224 24.66 -25.50 16.95
N GLU A 225 24.18 -25.20 18.15
CA GLU A 225 24.90 -25.58 19.35
C GLU A 225 25.31 -27.02 19.07
N PRO A 226 26.55 -27.41 19.38
CA PRO A 226 26.92 -28.80 19.37
C PRO A 226 26.04 -29.49 20.42
N GLY A 227 24.81 -29.80 20.04
CA GLY A 227 23.94 -30.68 20.77
C GLY A 227 24.70 -31.98 20.90
N PRO A 228 24.62 -32.65 22.06
CA PRO A 228 25.30 -33.92 22.23
C PRO A 228 24.95 -34.80 21.03
N PRO A 229 25.96 -35.40 20.36
CA PRO A 229 25.75 -36.10 19.11
C PRO A 229 24.57 -37.04 19.33
N THR A 230 23.51 -36.86 18.52
CA THR A 230 22.46 -37.85 18.44
C THR A 230 23.14 -39.11 17.94
N ALA A 231 23.57 -39.94 18.90
CA ALA A 231 24.02 -41.27 18.66
C ALA A 231 22.82 -42.02 18.09
N ARG A 232 22.65 -41.95 16.76
CA ARG A 232 22.12 -43.09 16.04
C ARG A 232 23.00 -44.24 16.49
N ALA A 233 22.48 -45.08 17.38
CA ALA A 233 23.20 -46.20 17.96
C ALA A 233 23.88 -46.97 16.82
N SER A 234 25.18 -46.73 16.65
CA SER A 234 25.99 -47.47 15.72
C SER A 234 26.11 -48.85 16.34
N ARG A 235 25.35 -49.81 15.82
CA ARG A 235 25.46 -51.21 16.25
C ARG A 235 26.93 -51.58 16.27
N SER A 236 27.44 -51.96 17.44
CA SER A 236 28.86 -52.26 17.59
C SER A 236 29.21 -53.49 16.73
N PRO A 237 30.48 -53.66 16.33
CA PRO A 237 30.89 -54.86 15.58
C PRO A 237 30.53 -56.17 16.28
N ALA A 238 30.54 -56.18 17.62
CA ALA A 238 30.16 -57.34 18.43
C ALA A 238 28.65 -57.65 18.36
N GLU A 239 27.80 -56.61 18.39
CA GLU A 239 26.35 -56.76 18.24
C GLU A 239 25.97 -57.28 16.84
N LEU A 240 26.65 -56.79 15.81
CA LEU A 240 26.46 -57.27 14.43
C LEU A 240 26.86 -58.74 14.28
N LEU A 241 27.92 -59.18 14.98
CA LEU A 241 28.35 -60.58 14.98
C LEU A 241 27.38 -61.48 15.75
N ALA A 242 26.88 -61.03 16.90
CA ALA A 242 25.85 -61.76 17.65
C ALA A 242 24.58 -61.96 16.82
N GLN A 243 24.09 -60.88 16.19
CA GLN A 243 22.93 -60.92 15.29
C GLN A 243 23.17 -61.81 14.06
N ALA A 244 24.37 -61.77 13.49
CA ALA A 244 24.73 -62.63 12.36
C ALA A 244 24.75 -64.12 12.74
N ARG A 245 25.25 -64.48 13.94
CA ARG A 245 25.23 -65.87 14.44
C ARG A 245 23.81 -66.40 14.61
N GLU A 246 22.90 -65.56 15.09
CA GLU A 246 21.50 -65.94 15.28
C GLU A 246 20.80 -66.19 13.94
N ILE A 247 20.89 -65.23 13.01
CA ILE A 247 20.20 -65.31 11.71
C ILE A 247 20.76 -66.43 10.83
N THR A 248 22.07 -66.68 10.90
CA THR A 248 22.74 -67.68 10.07
C THR A 248 22.85 -69.05 10.73
N ARG A 249 22.22 -69.27 11.89
CA ARG A 249 22.31 -70.54 12.66
C ARG A 249 21.97 -71.75 11.79
N ASP A 250 20.90 -71.65 11.02
CA ASP A 250 20.35 -72.77 10.23
C ASP A 250 20.78 -72.73 8.76
N TRP A 251 21.69 -71.81 8.39
CA TRP A 251 22.15 -71.68 7.01
C TRP A 251 23.20 -72.75 6.70
N PRO A 252 23.16 -73.43 5.55
CA PRO A 252 24.26 -74.28 5.12
C PRO A 252 25.50 -73.44 4.76
N THR A 253 26.69 -74.04 4.82
CA THR A 253 27.97 -73.30 4.75
C THR A 253 28.26 -72.68 3.38
N ASP A 254 27.69 -73.24 2.33
CA ASP A 254 27.66 -72.71 0.97
C ASP A 254 26.86 -71.39 0.86
N GLN A 255 25.81 -71.22 1.66
CA GLN A 255 24.96 -70.03 1.69
C GLN A 255 25.52 -68.87 2.55
N LEU A 256 26.58 -69.11 3.35
CA LEU A 256 27.32 -68.06 4.06
C LEU A 256 28.17 -67.23 3.08
N THR A 257 27.52 -66.41 2.25
CA THR A 257 28.17 -65.43 1.37
C THR A 257 28.10 -64.03 1.98
N ALA A 258 29.07 -63.17 1.63
CA ALA A 258 29.15 -61.82 2.20
C ALA A 258 27.93 -60.97 1.82
N ASP A 259 27.34 -61.17 0.63
CA ASP A 259 26.15 -60.44 0.20
C ASP A 259 24.87 -60.93 0.90
N ALA A 260 24.74 -62.25 1.12
CA ALA A 260 23.61 -62.81 1.85
C ALA A 260 23.59 -62.33 3.32
N ILE A 261 24.74 -62.35 3.99
CA ILE A 261 24.87 -61.85 5.38
C ILE A 261 24.63 -60.35 5.45
N ARG A 262 25.17 -59.58 4.50
CA ARG A 262 24.95 -58.12 4.39
C ARG A 262 23.48 -57.77 4.29
N LYS A 263 22.74 -58.46 3.42
CA LYS A 263 21.29 -58.26 3.21
C LYS A 263 20.49 -58.64 4.45
N ALA A 264 20.83 -59.75 5.09
CA ALA A 264 20.10 -60.24 6.26
C ALA A 264 20.32 -59.37 7.51
N VAL A 265 21.55 -58.95 7.78
CA VAL A 265 21.91 -58.12 8.96
C VAL A 265 21.72 -56.61 8.68
N ARG A 266 21.44 -56.24 7.42
CA ARG A 266 21.34 -54.85 6.92
C ARG A 266 22.54 -54.00 7.36
N THR A 267 23.73 -54.48 6.98
CA THR A 267 25.01 -53.85 7.32
C THR A 267 25.79 -53.43 6.08
N SER A 268 26.94 -52.78 6.26
CA SER A 268 27.79 -52.33 5.14
C SER A 268 28.45 -53.53 4.44
N GLN A 269 28.91 -53.32 3.20
CA GLN A 269 29.61 -54.36 2.44
C GLN A 269 30.92 -54.80 3.10
N HIS A 270 31.61 -53.88 3.79
CA HIS A 270 32.82 -54.20 4.56
C HIS A 270 32.49 -55.15 5.72
N ASN A 271 31.50 -54.80 6.55
CA ASN A 271 31.09 -55.62 7.69
C ASN A 271 30.54 -56.99 7.25
N GLY A 272 29.81 -57.06 6.14
CA GLY A 272 29.33 -58.33 5.59
C GLY A 272 30.45 -59.31 5.22
N ARG A 273 31.61 -58.82 4.74
CA ARG A 273 32.79 -59.66 4.47
C ARG A 273 33.44 -60.14 5.77
N THR A 274 33.67 -59.24 6.72
CA THR A 274 34.27 -59.59 8.02
C THR A 274 33.43 -60.63 8.75
N LEU A 275 32.11 -60.45 8.82
CA LEU A 275 31.19 -61.40 9.47
C LEU A 275 31.19 -62.78 8.79
N ARG A 276 31.24 -62.83 7.45
CA ARG A 276 31.34 -64.09 6.71
C ARG A 276 32.59 -64.87 7.09
N ASP A 277 33.73 -64.19 7.13
CA ASP A 277 35.02 -64.84 7.36
C ASP A 277 35.10 -65.37 8.79
N THR A 278 34.61 -64.61 9.78
CA THR A 278 34.47 -65.06 11.17
C THR A 278 33.54 -66.27 11.30
N LEU A 279 32.34 -66.23 10.70
CA LEU A 279 31.37 -67.35 10.79
C LEU A 279 31.88 -68.62 10.10
N ARG A 280 32.58 -68.49 8.96
CA ARG A 280 33.20 -69.63 8.27
C ARG A 280 34.36 -70.22 9.07
N ALA A 281 35.18 -69.39 9.70
CA ALA A 281 36.26 -69.84 10.59
C ALA A 281 35.69 -70.61 11.79
N GLU A 282 34.64 -70.10 12.43
CA GLU A 282 33.96 -70.78 13.55
C GLU A 282 33.39 -72.13 13.15
N ARG A 283 32.75 -72.24 11.97
CA ARG A 283 32.22 -73.51 11.48
C ARG A 283 33.30 -74.51 11.13
N ARG A 284 34.41 -74.04 10.57
CA ARG A 284 35.58 -74.88 10.28
C ARG A 284 36.20 -75.44 11.57
N ALA A 285 36.25 -74.63 12.62
CA ALA A 285 36.75 -75.06 13.93
C ALA A 285 35.83 -76.06 14.66
N ARG A 286 34.54 -76.13 14.28
CA ARG A 286 33.57 -77.09 14.84
C ARG A 286 33.50 -78.43 14.09
N LEU A 287 34.18 -78.55 12.95
CA LEU A 287 34.31 -79.84 12.26
C LEU A 287 35.39 -80.67 12.98
N PRO A 288 35.11 -81.92 13.41
CA PRO A 288 36.14 -82.79 13.94
C PRO A 288 37.20 -83.05 12.86
N HIS A 289 38.48 -82.97 13.25
CA HIS A 289 39.60 -83.28 12.36
C HIS A 289 39.50 -84.76 11.96
N PRO A 290 39.52 -85.12 10.66
CA PRO A 290 39.74 -86.51 10.29
C PRO A 290 41.15 -86.91 10.74
N ALA A 291 41.24 -88.05 11.44
CA ALA A 291 42.50 -88.74 11.74
C ALA A 291 43.15 -89.27 10.46
#